data_AF-A0A7V4P3N1-F1
#
_entry.id   AF-A0A7V4P3N1-F1
#
_cell.length_a   1.000
_cell.length_b   1.000
_cell.length_c   1.000
_cell.angle_alpha   90.00
_cell.angle_beta   90.00
_cell.angle_gamma   90.00
#
_symmetry.space_group_name_H-M   'P 1'
#
loop_
_entity.id
_entity.type
_entity.pdbx_description
1 polymer ?
#
loop_
_entity_poly.entity_id
_entity_poly.type
_entity_poly.pdbx_seq_one_letter_code
_entity_poly.pdbx_strand_id
1 'polypeptide(L)'
;MAGREYTNYQKKVIERYYDNLDTIALTRLQELVGELYLADSDRKRERLWQRAAAAMDKLKVKPAIAAHILERRDPKILASNLEDWLRSAK
;
A
#
# COMPACT_ATOMS: atom_id res chain seq x y z
N MET A 1 -9.03 14.04 4.39
CA MET A 1 -8.19 13.65 3.25
C MET A 1 -7.13 14.73 3.07
N ALA A 2 -5.90 14.52 3.54
CA ALA A 2 -4.79 15.43 3.22
C ALA A 2 -4.15 14.88 1.94
N GLY A 3 -4.77 15.19 0.80
CA GLY A 3 -4.23 14.81 -0.50
C GLY A 3 -2.87 15.46 -0.66
N ARG A 4 -1.82 14.65 -0.83
CA ARG A 4 -0.53 15.19 -1.28
C ARG A 4 -0.75 15.75 -2.67
N GLU A 5 -0.79 17.07 -2.78
CA GLU A 5 -0.95 17.73 -4.07
C GLU A 5 0.34 17.58 -4.87
N TYR A 6 0.40 16.54 -5.69
CA TYR A 6 1.47 16.34 -6.65
C TYR A 6 1.22 17.20 -7.90
N THR A 7 2.27 17.76 -8.47
CA THR A 7 2.18 18.43 -9.78
C THR A 7 1.75 17.44 -10.87
N ASN A 8 1.17 17.91 -11.97
CA ASN A 8 0.73 17.03 -13.07
C ASN A 8 1.87 16.14 -13.61
N TYR A 9 3.09 16.65 -13.62
CA TYR A 9 4.27 15.86 -13.97
C TYR A 9 4.56 14.76 -12.93
N GLN A 10 4.52 15.10 -11.64
CA GLN A 10 4.73 14.14 -10.56
C GLN A 10 3.66 13.04 -10.55
N LYS A 11 2.39 13.40 -10.78
CA LYS A 11 1.28 12.43 -10.91
C LYS A 11 1.58 11.41 -12.02
N LYS A 12 1.95 11.89 -13.22
CA LYS A 12 2.28 11.02 -14.36
C LYS A 12 3.49 10.11 -14.10
N VAL A 13 4.48 10.58 -13.34
CA VAL A 13 5.64 9.77 -12.94
C VAL A 13 5.25 8.71 -11.90
N ILE A 14 4.32 9.04 -10.99
CA ILE A 14 3.79 8.12 -9.99
C ILE A 14 2.92 7.05 -10.65
N GLU A 15 2.00 7.44 -11.54
CA GLU A 15 1.14 6.54 -12.32
C GLU A 15 2.01 5.52 -13.07
N ARG A 16 2.91 5.97 -13.94
CA ARG A 16 3.83 5.09 -14.70
C ARG A 16 4.66 4.13 -13.87
N TYR A 17 5.01 4.52 -12.63
CA TYR A 17 5.76 3.67 -11.73
C TYR A 17 4.92 2.47 -11.25
N TYR A 18 3.60 2.64 -11.14
CA TYR A 18 2.66 1.65 -10.64
C TYR A 18 1.84 0.93 -11.72
N ASP A 19 1.78 1.45 -12.95
CA ASP A 19 1.12 0.82 -14.11
C ASP A 19 1.54 -0.63 -14.35
N ASN A 20 2.77 -1.01 -13.94
CA ASN A 20 3.34 -2.34 -14.14
C ASN A 20 3.48 -3.15 -12.84
N LEU A 21 2.75 -2.79 -11.79
CA LEU A 21 2.73 -3.61 -10.58
C LEU A 21 2.08 -4.97 -10.84
N ASP A 22 2.68 -6.00 -10.26
CA ASP A 22 2.13 -7.35 -10.30
C ASP A 22 0.74 -7.38 -9.66
N THR A 23 -0.28 -7.58 -10.50
CA THR A 23 -1.68 -7.53 -10.09
C THR A 23 -2.01 -8.58 -9.02
N ILE A 24 -1.35 -9.75 -9.05
CA ILE A 24 -1.55 -10.81 -8.05
C ILE A 24 -1.03 -10.34 -6.68
N ALA A 25 0.13 -9.69 -6.65
CA ALA A 25 0.68 -9.13 -5.43
C ALA A 25 -0.16 -7.96 -4.89
N LEU A 26 -0.77 -7.14 -5.76
CA LEU A 26 -1.74 -6.12 -5.35
C LEU A 26 -3.00 -6.73 -4.72
N THR A 27 -3.57 -7.77 -5.31
CA THR A 27 -4.72 -8.49 -4.74
C THR A 27 -4.40 -9.07 -3.36
N ARG A 28 -3.23 -9.69 -3.20
CA ARG A 28 -2.78 -10.21 -1.89
C ARG A 28 -2.63 -9.09 -0.85
N LEU A 29 -2.16 -7.91 -1.27
CA LEU A 29 -2.07 -6.75 -0.37
C LEU A 29 -3.47 -6.23 0.02
N GLN A 30 -4.45 -6.33 -0.88
CA GLN A 30 -5.85 -6.01 -0.59
C GLN A 30 -6.45 -6.95 0.46
N GLU A 31 -6.18 -8.24 0.37
CA GLU A 31 -6.59 -9.23 1.37
C GLU A 31 -5.98 -8.90 2.75
N LEU A 32 -4.67 -8.59 2.80
CA LEU A 32 -3.99 -8.20 4.03
C LEU A 32 -4.57 -6.95 4.68
N VAL A 33 -4.99 -5.96 3.88
CA VAL A 33 -5.70 -4.77 4.38
C VAL A 33 -7.02 -5.17 5.04
N GLY A 34 -7.81 -6.03 4.41
CA GLY A 34 -9.05 -6.55 4.99
C GLY A 34 -8.81 -7.29 6.31
N GLU A 35 -7.81 -8.18 6.34
CA GLU A 35 -7.41 -8.90 7.55
C GLU A 35 -6.95 -7.95 8.67
N LEU A 36 -6.28 -6.84 8.34
CA LEU A 36 -5.84 -5.83 9.31
C LEU A 36 -7.02 -5.10 9.97
N TYR A 37 -8.10 -4.83 9.24
CA TYR A 37 -9.33 -4.26 9.82
C TYR A 37 -10.07 -5.23 10.73
N LEU A 38 -9.97 -6.53 10.45
CA LEU A 38 -10.60 -7.60 11.21
C LEU A 38 -9.68 -8.18 12.30
N ALA A 39 -8.49 -7.63 12.49
CA ALA A 39 -7.54 -8.11 13.48
C ALA A 39 -7.99 -7.70 14.89
N ASP A 40 -8.21 -8.70 15.73
CA ASP A 40 -8.72 -8.61 17.10
C ASP A 40 -7.61 -8.74 18.17
N SER A 41 -6.37 -9.01 17.75
CA SER A 41 -5.22 -9.12 18.64
C SER A 41 -3.98 -8.42 18.09
N ASP A 42 -3.19 -7.83 18.99
CA ASP A 42 -1.94 -7.14 18.63
C ASP A 42 -0.94 -8.09 17.96
N ARG A 43 -0.88 -9.35 18.40
CA ARG A 43 -0.02 -10.38 17.79
C ARG A 43 -0.43 -10.70 16.35
N LYS A 44 -1.72 -10.79 16.07
CA LYS A 44 -2.23 -10.99 14.70
C LYS A 44 -1.92 -9.76 13.85
N ARG A 45 -2.19 -8.56 14.38
CA ARG A 45 -1.90 -7.29 13.70
C ARG A 45 -0.41 -7.17 13.34
N GLU A 46 0.50 -7.53 14.24
CA GLU A 46 1.95 -7.52 13.97
C GLU A 46 2.32 -8.44 12.80
N ARG A 47 1.83 -9.69 12.81
CA ARG A 47 2.08 -10.65 11.73
C ARG A 47 1.55 -10.17 10.39
N LEU A 48 0.39 -9.50 10.39
CA LEU A 48 -0.19 -8.92 9.19
C LEU A 48 0.64 -7.75 8.67
N TRP A 49 1.15 -6.87 9.54
CA TRP A 49 2.04 -5.79 9.13
C TRP A 49 3.38 -6.30 8.58
N GLN A 50 3.94 -7.38 9.14
CA GLN A 50 5.13 -8.03 8.59
C GLN A 50 4.88 -8.57 7.17
N ARG A 51 3.72 -9.21 6.95
CA ARG A 51 3.31 -9.68 5.62
C ARG A 51 3.07 -8.52 4.65
N ALA A 52 2.44 -7.44 5.11
CA ALA A 52 2.22 -6.24 4.31
C ALA A 52 3.55 -5.59 3.90
N ALA A 53 4.53 -5.52 4.81
CA ALA A 53 5.88 -5.04 4.50
C ALA A 53 6.54 -5.89 3.39
N ALA A 54 6.52 -7.21 3.52
CA ALA A 54 7.09 -8.12 2.52
C ALA A 54 6.36 -8.04 1.16
N ALA A 55 5.04 -7.82 1.16
CA ALA A 55 4.27 -7.62 -0.05
C ALA A 55 4.60 -6.29 -0.74
N MET A 56 4.71 -5.19 0.03
CA MET A 56 5.15 -3.88 -0.49
C MET A 56 6.57 -3.94 -1.09
N ASP A 57 7.47 -4.71 -0.49
CA ASP A 57 8.83 -4.92 -1.01
C ASP A 57 8.83 -5.68 -2.35
N LYS A 58 8.02 -6.74 -2.47
CA LYS A 58 7.83 -7.48 -3.74
C LYS A 58 7.22 -6.63 -4.83
N LEU A 59 6.29 -5.75 -4.47
CA LEU A 59 5.70 -4.74 -5.35
C LEU A 59 6.68 -3.60 -5.65
N LYS A 60 7.90 -3.60 -5.10
CA LYS A 60 8.86 -2.51 -5.25
C LYS A 60 8.22 -1.16 -4.88
N VAL A 61 7.39 -1.11 -3.85
CA VAL A 61 6.84 0.17 -3.37
C VAL A 61 8.00 1.05 -2.91
N LYS A 62 7.97 2.35 -3.25
CA LYS A 62 9.05 3.27 -2.89
C LYS A 62 9.31 3.21 -1.38
N PRO A 63 10.57 3.06 -0.91
CA PRO A 63 10.87 2.86 0.51
C PRO A 63 10.30 3.94 1.43
N ALA A 64 10.30 5.20 1.00
CA ALA A 64 9.73 6.31 1.78
C ALA A 64 8.22 6.17 2.01
N ILE A 65 7.48 5.60 1.04
CA ILE A 65 6.03 5.34 1.19
C ILE A 65 5.81 4.15 2.11
N ALA A 66 6.55 3.06 1.92
CA ALA A 66 6.48 1.88 2.77
C ALA A 66 6.81 2.22 4.23
N ALA A 67 7.88 3.00 4.47
CA ALA A 67 8.26 3.46 5.80
C ALA A 67 7.14 4.27 6.47
N HIS A 68 6.57 5.25 5.75
CA HIS A 68 5.46 6.05 6.28
C HIS A 68 4.24 5.19 6.67
N ILE A 69 3.91 4.19 5.85
CA ILE A 69 2.82 3.25 6.14
C ILE A 69 3.14 2.42 7.39
N LEU A 70 4.35 1.87 7.48
CA LEU A 70 4.79 1.00 8.57
C LEU A 70 5.07 1.73 9.89
N GLU A 71 5.35 3.03 9.85
CA GLU A 71 5.45 3.89 11.04
C GLU A 71 4.07 4.17 11.62
N ARG A 72 3.10 4.48 10.76
CA ARG A 72 1.73 4.79 11.19
C ARG A 72 0.96 3.56 11.61
N ARG A 73 1.22 2.41 10.98
CA ARG A 73 0.52 1.12 11.20
C ARG A 73 -1.00 1.27 11.19
N ASP A 74 -1.50 2.19 10.35
CA ASP A 74 -2.91 2.46 10.15
C ASP A 74 -3.39 1.77 8.86
N PRO A 75 -4.32 0.80 8.94
CA PRO A 75 -4.89 0.13 7.78
C PRO A 75 -5.54 1.09 6.78
N LYS A 76 -6.04 2.26 7.21
CA LYS A 76 -6.62 3.29 6.33
C LYS A 76 -5.58 3.89 5.40
N ILE A 77 -4.37 4.13 5.89
CA ILE A 77 -3.29 4.70 5.09
C ILE A 77 -2.84 3.68 4.04
N LEU A 78 -2.67 2.42 4.43
CA LEU A 78 -2.35 1.35 3.48
C LEU A 78 -3.46 1.18 2.42
N ALA A 79 -4.73 1.18 2.83
CA ALA A 79 -5.87 1.07 1.93
C ALA A 79 -5.93 2.21 0.90
N SER A 80 -5.70 3.45 1.33
CA SER A 80 -5.69 4.62 0.44
C SER A 80 -4.58 4.53 -0.61
N ASN A 81 -3.37 4.11 -0.21
CA ASN A 81 -2.28 3.95 -1.18
C ASN A 81 -2.56 2.79 -2.15
N LEU A 82 -3.12 1.69 -1.65
CA LEU A 82 -3.51 0.56 -2.47
C LEU A 82 -4.58 0.92 -3.52
N GLU A 83 -5.55 1.74 -3.15
CA GLU A 83 -6.57 2.24 -4.09
C GLU A 83 -5.93 3.02 -5.24
N ASP A 84 -4.98 3.91 -4.94
CA ASP A 84 -4.25 4.67 -5.96
C ASP A 84 -3.43 3.73 -6.89
N TRP A 85 -2.78 2.70 -6.33
CA TRP A 85 -2.01 1.72 -7.10
C TRP A 85 -2.92 0.88 -8.01
N LEU A 86 -4.07 0.42 -7.50
CA LEU A 86 -5.05 -0.34 -8.29
C LEU A 86 -5.67 0.48 -9.42
N ARG A 87 -5.86 1.79 -9.20
CA ARG A 87 -6.35 2.72 -10.23
C ARG A 87 -5.31 2.97 -11.33
N SER A 88 -4.03 2.96 -10.97
CA SER A 88 -2.92 3.15 -11.92
C SER A 88 -2.62 1.88 -12.72
N ALA A 89 -2.80 0.69 -12.13
CA ALA A 89 -2.57 -0.60 -12.78
C ALA A 89 -3.61 -0.96 -13.88
N LYS A 90 -4.50 -0.04 -14.26
CA LYS A 90 -5.68 -0.30 -15.11
C LYS A 90 -5.65 0.57 -16.36
#